data_AF-A0ABD5NA34-F1
#
_entry.id   AF-A0ABD5NA34-F1
#
_cell.length_a   1.000
_cell.length_b   1.000
_cell.length_c   1.000
_cell.angle_alpha   90.00
_cell.angle_beta   90.00
_cell.angle_gamma   90.00
#
_symmetry.space_group_name_H-M   'P 1'
#
loop_
_entity.id
_entity.type
_entity.pdbx_description
1 polymer ?
#
loop_
_entity_poly.entity_id
_entity_poly.type
_entity_poly.pdbx_seq_one_letter_code
_entity_poly.pdbx_strand_id
1 'polypeptide(L)'
;MPFEEDLSDLSSAEKERFWDEYTDLGYEWEDFHKEVVRALRGYYGRDNLEIGEKAIKVDSNDETPIPIDADVVACAEYRKYHKFTADGEEEYTSGMYFKTKNWLSREIVNYSKEHKRNGEEKNQEENTDGEYKRTIRMFKNARNRAVEYGILDGETASSYYLEGLLYNVPDDYFTETDLPTRYLDIVDWLDDADVSSFSEQSGMYSLCVDGDPDRWTVEDANATIEAFQEVWDSY
;
A
#
# COMPACT_ATOMS: atom_id res chain seq x y z
N MET A 1 4.48 1.71 23.27
CA MET A 1 3.41 1.80 22.26
C MET A 1 2.86 0.43 21.95
N PRO A 2 1.56 0.18 22.12
CA PRO A 2 0.88 -0.87 21.38
C PRO A 2 0.41 -0.40 19.99
N PHE A 3 0.00 0.87 19.82
CA PHE A 3 -0.51 1.44 18.56
C PHE A 3 -0.46 2.99 18.54
N GLU A 4 -0.66 3.59 17.36
CA GLU A 4 -1.00 5.00 17.08
C GLU A 4 -2.49 5.12 16.72
N GLU A 5 -3.10 6.28 16.93
CA GLU A 5 -4.55 6.49 16.76
C GLU A 5 -4.95 7.66 15.85
N ASP A 6 -6.10 7.50 15.20
CA ASP A 6 -6.85 8.55 14.54
C ASP A 6 -8.26 8.60 15.11
N LEU A 7 -8.55 9.69 15.80
CA LEU A 7 -9.83 9.94 16.46
C LEU A 7 -10.70 10.91 15.64
N SER A 8 -10.35 11.21 14.39
CA SER A 8 -11.04 12.24 13.59
C SER A 8 -12.55 12.00 13.46
N ASP A 9 -12.98 10.74 13.34
CA ASP A 9 -14.40 10.37 13.24
C ASP A 9 -15.14 10.42 14.60
N LEU A 10 -14.42 10.46 15.73
CA LEU A 10 -15.03 10.46 17.06
C LEU A 10 -15.57 11.84 17.47
N SER A 11 -16.72 11.82 18.15
CA SER A 11 -17.28 13.00 18.82
C SER A 11 -16.40 13.46 20.00
N SER A 12 -16.58 14.70 20.46
CA SER A 12 -15.82 15.23 21.61
C SER A 12 -15.97 14.38 22.87
N ALA A 13 -17.18 13.87 23.13
CA ALA A 13 -17.44 13.01 24.28
C ALA A 13 -16.77 11.63 24.16
N GLU A 14 -16.66 11.10 22.93
CA GLU A 14 -15.95 9.85 22.65
C GLU A 14 -14.43 10.03 22.82
N LYS A 15 -13.88 11.15 22.35
CA LYS A 15 -12.47 11.51 22.55
C LYS A 15 -12.11 11.63 24.03
N GLU A 16 -12.95 12.29 24.82
CA GLU A 16 -12.74 12.41 26.28
C GLU A 16 -12.68 11.03 26.93
N ARG A 17 -13.61 10.13 26.60
CA ARG A 17 -13.60 8.75 27.09
C ARG A 17 -12.37 7.95 26.66
N PHE A 18 -11.94 8.11 25.40
CA PHE A 18 -10.72 7.47 24.93
C PHE A 18 -9.52 7.89 25.79
N TRP A 19 -9.39 9.17 26.10
CA TRP A 19 -8.30 9.69 26.93
C TRP A 19 -8.44 9.40 28.44
N ASP A 20 -9.64 9.09 28.92
CA ASP A 20 -9.86 8.59 30.27
C ASP A 20 -9.46 7.11 30.42
N GLU A 21 -9.62 6.31 29.36
CA GLU A 21 -9.32 4.87 29.34
C GLU A 21 -7.83 4.60 29.03
N TYR A 22 -7.27 5.29 28.03
CA TYR A 22 -5.90 5.08 27.58
C TYR A 22 -4.90 6.00 28.28
N THR A 23 -3.74 5.44 28.63
CA THR A 23 -2.63 6.18 29.24
C THR A 23 -1.41 6.17 28.31
N ASP A 24 -0.81 7.35 28.12
CA ASP A 24 0.46 7.48 27.40
C ASP A 24 1.59 6.76 28.18
N LEU A 25 2.30 5.87 27.48
CA LEU A 25 3.40 5.10 28.02
C LEU A 25 4.77 5.78 27.88
N GLY A 26 4.86 6.91 27.16
CA GLY A 26 6.11 7.58 26.85
C GLY A 26 7.08 6.72 26.04
N TYR A 27 6.56 5.73 25.31
CA TYR A 27 7.31 4.85 24.43
C TYR A 27 6.77 5.01 23.02
N GLU A 28 7.54 5.68 22.17
CA GLU A 28 7.17 6.12 20.84
C GLU A 28 7.70 5.18 19.74
N TRP A 29 7.36 5.46 18.48
CA TRP A 29 7.72 4.60 17.35
C TRP A 29 9.24 4.55 17.18
N GLU A 30 9.92 5.66 17.46
CA GLU A 30 11.37 5.79 17.40
C GLU A 30 12.06 4.84 18.37
N ASP A 31 11.49 4.60 19.55
CA ASP A 31 12.02 3.67 20.53
C ASP A 31 11.77 2.23 20.10
N PHE A 32 10.58 1.93 19.57
CA PHE A 32 10.30 0.63 18.95
C PHE A 32 11.27 0.33 17.81
N HIS A 33 11.45 1.26 16.88
CA HIS A 33 12.35 1.12 15.75
C HIS A 33 13.80 0.86 16.20
N LYS A 34 14.29 1.56 17.22
CA LYS A 34 15.63 1.32 17.79
C LYS A 34 15.75 -0.12 18.33
N GLU A 35 14.73 -0.62 19.01
CA GLU A 35 14.72 -1.99 19.53
C GLU A 35 14.65 -3.04 18.40
N VAL A 36 13.88 -2.80 17.34
CA VAL A 36 13.88 -3.67 16.14
C VAL A 36 15.25 -3.70 15.49
N VAL A 37 15.87 -2.54 15.23
CA VAL A 37 17.24 -2.47 14.68
C VAL A 37 18.23 -3.20 15.58
N ARG A 38 18.12 -3.03 16.91
CA ARG A 38 18.98 -3.71 17.87
C ARG A 38 18.81 -5.22 17.80
N ALA A 39 17.57 -5.72 17.73
CA ALA A 39 17.26 -7.14 17.62
C ALA A 39 17.81 -7.72 16.32
N LEU A 40 17.56 -7.08 15.18
CA LEU A 40 18.07 -7.52 13.87
C LEU A 40 19.61 -7.54 13.84
N ARG A 41 20.28 -6.49 14.32
CA ARG A 41 21.75 -6.46 14.44
C ARG A 41 22.29 -7.55 15.36
N GLY A 42 21.55 -7.88 16.42
CA GLY A 42 21.93 -8.92 17.36
C GLY A 42 21.88 -10.32 16.75
N TYR A 43 21.00 -10.54 15.77
CA TYR A 43 20.79 -11.84 15.14
C TYR A 43 21.54 -12.00 13.81
N TYR A 44 21.43 -11.02 12.92
CA TYR A 44 22.02 -11.05 11.56
C TYR A 44 23.42 -10.42 11.48
N GLY A 45 23.88 -9.73 12.53
CA GLY A 45 25.12 -8.97 12.49
C GLY A 45 24.94 -7.56 11.93
N ARG A 46 25.89 -6.65 12.20
CA ARG A 46 25.79 -5.24 11.79
C ARG A 46 26.07 -5.02 10.30
N ASP A 47 26.95 -5.83 9.75
CA ASP A 47 27.45 -5.65 8.37
C ASP A 47 26.47 -6.19 7.33
N ASN A 48 25.47 -6.97 7.75
CA ASN A 48 24.41 -7.54 6.92
C ASN A 48 23.11 -6.72 6.95
N LEU A 49 23.17 -5.49 7.47
CA LEU A 49 22.02 -4.62 7.67
C LEU A 49 22.24 -3.23 7.06
N GLU A 50 21.33 -2.81 6.18
CA GLU A 50 21.25 -1.44 5.67
C GLU A 50 20.00 -0.74 6.25
N ILE A 51 20.19 0.37 6.98
CA ILE A 51 19.05 1.15 7.48
C ILE A 51 18.67 2.17 6.40
N GLY A 52 17.63 1.85 5.62
CA GLY A 52 17.07 2.73 4.62
C GLY A 52 16.07 3.75 5.18
N GLU A 53 15.45 4.52 4.29
CA GLU A 53 14.46 5.54 4.66
C GLU A 53 13.15 4.92 5.18
N LYS A 54 12.63 3.89 4.50
CA LYS A 54 11.32 3.28 4.80
C LYS A 54 11.43 1.85 5.36
N ALA A 55 12.57 1.18 5.14
CA ALA A 55 12.77 -0.20 5.54
C ALA A 55 14.24 -0.43 5.96
N ILE A 56 14.45 -1.48 6.75
CA ILE A 56 15.75 -2.01 7.12
C ILE A 56 16.00 -3.21 6.21
N LYS A 57 16.99 -3.12 5.33
CA LYS A 57 17.37 -4.25 4.48
C LYS A 57 18.23 -5.22 5.27
N VAL A 58 17.95 -6.51 5.08
CA VAL A 58 18.76 -7.61 5.60
C VAL A 58 19.26 -8.40 4.40
N ASP A 59 20.57 -8.44 4.23
CA ASP A 59 21.21 -9.10 3.09
C ASP A 59 21.17 -10.61 3.26
N SER A 60 20.92 -11.34 2.18
CA SER A 60 21.09 -12.78 2.10
C SER A 60 22.49 -13.11 1.62
N ASN A 61 23.25 -13.74 2.51
CA ASN A 61 24.59 -14.24 2.24
C ASN A 61 24.94 -15.43 3.16
N ASP A 62 26.14 -15.98 2.98
CA ASP A 62 26.64 -17.15 3.73
C ASP A 62 26.66 -16.97 5.27
N GLU A 63 26.59 -15.74 5.77
CA GLU A 63 26.59 -15.40 7.21
C GLU A 63 25.18 -15.23 7.79
N THR A 64 24.14 -15.23 6.97
CA THR A 64 22.75 -15.01 7.37
C THR A 64 21.88 -16.24 7.07
N PRO A 65 20.85 -16.54 7.90
CA PRO A 65 20.01 -17.73 7.71
C PRO A 65 18.85 -17.53 6.71
N ILE A 66 18.78 -16.39 6.03
CA ILE A 66 17.70 -16.08 5.08
C ILE A 66 18.12 -16.42 3.63
N PRO A 67 17.22 -17.01 2.81
CA PRO A 67 17.56 -17.45 1.47
C PRO A 67 17.45 -16.38 0.38
N ILE A 68 16.86 -15.23 0.72
CA ILE A 68 16.68 -14.05 -0.15
C ILE A 68 16.78 -12.79 0.72
N ASP A 69 17.18 -11.67 0.12
CA ASP A 69 17.19 -10.38 0.77
C ASP A 69 15.79 -10.05 1.33
N ALA A 70 15.75 -9.37 2.47
CA ALA A 70 14.50 -9.02 3.13
C ALA A 70 14.46 -7.53 3.48
N ASP A 71 13.37 -6.87 3.11
CA ASP A 71 13.03 -5.53 3.58
C ASP A 71 12.14 -5.62 4.82
N VAL A 72 12.67 -5.17 5.96
CA VAL A 72 11.93 -5.16 7.24
C VAL A 72 11.41 -3.74 7.51
N VAL A 73 10.09 -3.59 7.51
CA VAL A 73 9.42 -2.35 7.94
C VAL A 73 9.06 -2.48 9.42
N ALA A 74 9.70 -1.69 10.28
CA ALA A 74 9.34 -1.61 11.70
C ALA A 74 8.09 -0.74 11.85
N CYS A 75 6.91 -1.35 11.97
CA CYS A 75 5.65 -0.64 12.09
C CYS A 75 4.96 -0.87 13.45
N ALA A 76 4.28 0.16 13.94
CA ALA A 76 3.28 0.05 14.99
C ALA A 76 1.90 -0.24 14.36
N GLU A 77 0.95 -0.73 15.16
CA GLU A 77 -0.45 -0.73 14.74
C GLU A 77 -0.96 0.71 14.64
N TYR A 78 -1.78 1.01 13.65
CA TYR A 78 -2.53 2.26 13.54
C TYR A 78 -4.02 1.96 13.72
N ARG A 79 -4.77 2.76 14.46
CA ARG A 79 -6.20 2.56 14.67
C ARG A 79 -6.97 3.80 14.27
N LYS A 80 -7.72 3.71 13.18
CA LYS A 80 -8.72 4.73 12.84
C LYS A 80 -10.03 4.39 13.52
N TYR A 81 -10.36 5.12 14.58
CA TYR A 81 -11.53 4.89 15.40
C TYR A 81 -12.79 5.46 14.76
N HIS A 82 -13.83 4.66 14.67
CA HIS A 82 -15.17 5.02 14.20
C HIS A 82 -16.18 5.16 15.34
N LYS A 83 -15.92 4.50 16.48
CA LYS A 83 -16.81 4.52 17.65
C LYS A 83 -16.04 4.27 18.95
N PHE A 84 -16.41 4.99 20.01
CA PHE A 84 -15.88 4.76 21.37
C PHE A 84 -16.96 4.98 22.44
N THR A 85 -17.72 3.95 22.76
CA THR A 85 -18.93 4.10 23.58
C THR A 85 -18.64 4.25 25.08
N ALA A 86 -19.67 4.61 25.85
CA ALA A 86 -19.56 4.77 27.30
C ALA A 86 -19.36 3.44 28.05
N ASP A 87 -19.72 2.31 27.44
CA ASP A 87 -19.49 0.96 27.95
C ASP A 87 -18.16 0.35 27.50
N GLY A 88 -17.31 1.13 26.82
CA GLY A 88 -15.98 0.70 26.38
C GLY A 88 -15.98 -0.14 25.10
N GLU A 89 -17.05 -0.09 24.31
CA GLU A 89 -17.06 -0.68 22.97
C GLU A 89 -16.21 0.18 22.03
N GLU A 90 -15.23 -0.46 21.40
CA GLU A 90 -14.33 0.15 20.43
C GLU A 90 -14.62 -0.39 19.03
N GLU A 91 -14.81 0.51 18.07
CA GLU A 91 -14.86 0.15 16.65
C GLU A 91 -13.79 0.96 15.92
N TYR A 92 -12.86 0.25 15.26
CA TYR A 92 -11.78 0.88 14.51
C TYR A 92 -11.32 0.01 13.34
N THR A 93 -10.76 0.66 12.32
CA THR A 93 -10.01 -0.01 11.26
C THR A 93 -8.53 -0.05 11.62
N SER A 94 -7.95 -1.26 11.67
CA SER A 94 -6.54 -1.52 11.99
C SER A 94 -5.66 -1.37 10.74
N GLY A 95 -4.68 -0.49 10.81
CA GLY A 95 -3.63 -0.26 9.81
C GLY A 95 -2.23 -0.49 10.39
N MET A 96 -1.22 -0.13 9.62
CA MET A 96 0.17 -0.09 10.04
C MET A 96 0.68 1.35 9.95
N TYR A 97 1.49 1.73 10.94
CA TYR A 97 2.11 3.06 11.05
C TYR A 97 3.63 2.94 11.13
N PHE A 98 4.34 3.79 10.41
CA PHE A 98 5.77 4.01 10.59
C PHE A 98 6.17 5.41 10.13
N LYS A 99 7.39 5.85 10.48
CA LYS A 99 7.93 7.13 9.99
C LYS A 99 9.12 6.91 9.06
N THR A 100 9.29 7.80 8.10
CA THR A 100 10.49 7.84 7.27
C THR A 100 11.72 8.23 8.10
N LYS A 101 12.89 7.65 7.79
CA LYS A 101 14.18 7.92 8.46
C LYS A 101 14.97 9.07 7.81
N ASN A 102 14.28 10.04 7.23
CA ASN A 102 14.87 11.26 6.71
C ASN A 102 14.71 12.44 7.70
N TRP A 103 15.17 13.63 7.31
CA TRP A 103 15.10 14.83 8.17
C TRP A 103 13.67 15.37 8.39
N LEU A 104 12.73 15.03 7.52
CA LEU A 104 11.31 15.43 7.63
C LEU A 104 10.51 14.49 8.55
N SER A 105 10.95 13.24 8.71
CA SER A 105 10.29 12.23 9.56
C SER A 105 8.78 12.10 9.28
N ARG A 106 8.42 12.02 8.00
CA ARG A 106 7.02 11.90 7.54
C ARG A 106 6.40 10.61 8.03
N GLU A 107 5.14 10.69 8.44
CA GLU A 107 4.33 9.55 8.88
C GLU A 107 3.73 8.83 7.67
N ILE A 108 3.74 7.50 7.71
CA ILE A 108 3.17 6.65 6.67
C ILE A 108 2.19 5.68 7.32
N VAL A 109 0.93 5.73 6.87
CA VAL A 109 -0.15 4.87 7.32
C VAL A 109 -0.68 4.07 6.14
N ASN A 110 -0.61 2.74 6.24
CA ASN A 110 -1.13 1.83 5.24
C ASN A 110 -2.15 0.86 5.84
N TYR A 111 -3.17 0.49 5.08
CA TYR A 111 -4.19 -0.49 5.48
C TYR A 111 -4.04 -1.79 4.69
N SER A 112 -2.87 -2.42 4.82
CA SER A 112 -2.48 -3.61 4.05
C SER A 112 -3.41 -4.83 4.27
N LYS A 113 -4.03 -4.94 5.46
CA LYS A 113 -5.05 -5.96 5.73
C LYS A 113 -6.33 -5.72 4.93
N GLU A 114 -6.85 -4.49 4.92
CA GLU A 114 -8.03 -4.13 4.12
C GLU A 114 -7.74 -4.23 2.63
N HIS A 115 -6.58 -3.74 2.18
CA HIS A 115 -6.12 -3.91 0.80
C HIS A 115 -6.14 -5.38 0.38
N LYS A 116 -5.62 -6.28 1.20
CA LYS A 116 -5.64 -7.71 0.92
C LYS A 116 -7.07 -8.27 0.89
N ARG A 117 -7.90 -7.93 1.88
CA ARG A 117 -9.29 -8.39 2.01
C ARG A 117 -10.11 -7.99 0.78
N ASN A 118 -10.09 -6.71 0.42
CA ASN A 118 -10.84 -6.17 -0.72
C ASN A 118 -10.36 -6.77 -2.05
N GLY A 119 -9.05 -6.97 -2.22
CA GLY A 119 -8.51 -7.63 -3.40
C GLY A 119 -8.81 -9.13 -3.46
N GLU A 120 -8.99 -9.80 -2.32
CA GLU A 120 -9.48 -11.18 -2.25
C GLU A 120 -10.96 -11.25 -2.60
N GLU A 121 -11.77 -10.33 -2.09
CA GLU A 121 -13.20 -10.19 -2.39
C GLU A 121 -13.44 -9.93 -3.88
N LYS A 122 -12.80 -8.94 -4.48
CA LYS A 122 -12.91 -8.68 -5.93
C LYS A 122 -12.46 -9.87 -6.77
N ASN A 123 -11.52 -10.68 -6.29
CA ASN A 123 -11.07 -11.90 -6.98
C ASN A 123 -12.00 -13.10 -6.79
N GLN A 124 -13.09 -13.01 -6.03
CA GLN A 124 -14.00 -14.14 -5.87
C GLN A 124 -14.69 -14.48 -7.20
N GLU A 125 -15.18 -15.72 -7.30
CA GLU A 125 -15.84 -16.24 -8.51
C GLU A 125 -17.03 -15.35 -8.89
N GLU A 126 -17.85 -14.99 -7.91
CA GLU A 126 -19.05 -14.16 -8.07
C GLU A 126 -18.78 -12.74 -8.59
N ASN A 127 -17.53 -12.27 -8.52
CA ASN A 127 -17.15 -10.93 -8.96
C ASN A 127 -16.36 -11.00 -10.27
N THR A 128 -15.24 -11.71 -10.31
CA THR A 128 -14.34 -11.70 -11.48
C THR A 128 -13.91 -13.09 -11.96
N ASP A 129 -14.66 -14.15 -11.63
CA ASP A 129 -14.31 -15.53 -12.01
C ASP A 129 -12.88 -15.95 -11.60
N GLY A 130 -12.35 -15.38 -10.51
CA GLY A 130 -10.97 -15.63 -10.08
C GLY A 130 -9.89 -14.88 -10.86
N GLU A 131 -10.25 -14.01 -11.81
CA GLU A 131 -9.34 -13.43 -12.78
C GLU A 131 -8.72 -12.09 -12.37
N TYR A 132 -9.26 -11.38 -11.37
CA TYR A 132 -8.73 -10.08 -10.92
C TYR A 132 -7.20 -10.08 -10.68
N LYS A 133 -6.69 -10.98 -9.83
CA LYS A 133 -5.26 -11.10 -9.52
C LYS A 133 -4.45 -11.61 -10.70
N ARG A 134 -5.05 -12.38 -11.61
CA ARG A 134 -4.38 -12.84 -12.84
C ARG A 134 -4.17 -11.69 -13.80
N THR A 135 -5.18 -10.84 -13.96
CA THR A 135 -5.12 -9.60 -14.73
C THR A 135 -4.15 -8.59 -14.12
N ILE A 136 -4.10 -8.43 -12.79
CA ILE A 136 -3.05 -7.62 -12.13
C ILE A 136 -1.64 -8.09 -12.51
N ARG A 137 -1.40 -9.41 -12.53
CA ARG A 137 -0.08 -9.95 -12.92
C ARG A 137 0.25 -9.63 -14.38
N MET A 138 -0.73 -9.63 -15.28
CA MET A 138 -0.58 -9.23 -16.67
C MET A 138 -0.13 -7.76 -16.77
N PHE A 139 -0.83 -6.85 -16.10
CA PHE A 139 -0.47 -5.42 -16.09
C PHE A 139 0.84 -5.12 -15.38
N LYS A 140 1.21 -5.88 -14.34
CA LYS A 140 2.55 -5.78 -13.72
C LYS A 140 3.66 -6.11 -14.72
N ASN A 141 3.44 -7.12 -15.56
CA ASN A 141 4.39 -7.46 -16.62
C ASN A 141 4.43 -6.38 -17.70
N ALA A 142 3.29 -5.82 -18.10
CA ALA A 142 3.22 -4.69 -19.04
C ALA A 142 3.96 -3.46 -18.49
N ARG A 143 3.79 -3.14 -17.20
CA ARG A 143 4.50 -2.05 -16.52
C ARG A 143 6.01 -2.31 -16.54
N ASN A 144 6.45 -3.51 -16.17
CA ASN A 144 7.86 -3.87 -16.20
C ASN A 144 8.44 -3.76 -17.62
N ARG A 145 7.63 -4.06 -18.64
CA ARG A 145 8.00 -3.93 -20.05
C ARG A 145 8.15 -2.46 -20.47
N ALA A 146 7.22 -1.61 -20.07
CA ALA A 146 7.32 -0.16 -20.28
C ALA A 146 8.61 0.40 -19.67
N VAL A 147 8.96 -0.04 -18.46
CA VAL A 147 10.21 0.35 -17.79
C VAL A 147 11.45 -0.17 -18.53
N GLU A 148 11.46 -1.44 -18.94
CA GLU A 148 12.57 -2.02 -19.72
C GLU A 148 12.82 -1.25 -21.03
N TYR A 149 11.75 -0.75 -21.65
CA TYR A 149 11.81 0.02 -22.89
C TYR A 149 12.02 1.53 -22.70
N GLY A 150 12.08 2.01 -21.46
CA GLY A 150 12.24 3.43 -21.16
C GLY A 150 11.03 4.27 -21.53
N ILE A 151 9.85 3.64 -21.65
CA ILE A 151 8.55 4.31 -21.84
C ILE A 151 8.08 4.91 -20.51
N LEU A 152 8.29 4.19 -19.40
CA LEU A 152 7.89 4.59 -18.06
C LEU A 152 9.09 4.56 -17.10
N ASP A 153 9.17 5.51 -16.18
CA ASP A 153 10.15 5.42 -15.10
C ASP A 153 9.76 4.33 -14.08
N GLY A 154 10.75 3.63 -13.55
CA GLY A 154 10.54 2.49 -12.63
C GLY A 154 9.86 2.88 -11.32
N GLU A 155 9.99 4.15 -10.92
CA GLU A 155 9.42 4.71 -9.70
C GLU A 155 8.01 5.28 -9.92
N THR A 156 7.60 5.56 -11.16
CA THR A 156 6.29 6.17 -11.49
C THR A 156 5.13 5.33 -10.98
N ALA A 157 5.15 4.01 -11.16
CA ALA A 157 4.05 3.13 -10.78
C ALA A 157 4.51 1.95 -9.92
N SER A 158 4.29 2.07 -8.60
CA SER A 158 4.51 0.95 -7.69
C SER A 158 3.48 -0.17 -7.92
N SER A 159 3.82 -1.40 -7.49
CA SER A 159 2.85 -2.52 -7.50
C SER A 159 1.59 -2.21 -6.69
N TYR A 160 1.72 -1.40 -5.64
CA TYR A 160 0.59 -1.01 -4.78
C TYR A 160 -0.39 -0.09 -5.53
N TYR A 161 0.13 0.93 -6.21
CA TYR A 161 -0.69 1.85 -6.99
C TYR A 161 -1.31 1.19 -8.22
N LEU A 162 -0.60 0.29 -8.89
CA LEU A 162 -1.15 -0.47 -9.99
C LEU A 162 -2.32 -1.39 -9.57
N GLU A 163 -2.22 -2.00 -8.38
CA GLU A 163 -3.34 -2.75 -7.81
C GLU A 163 -4.52 -1.83 -7.50
N GLY A 164 -4.28 -0.65 -6.93
CA GLY A 164 -5.31 0.37 -6.71
C GLY A 164 -5.98 0.83 -8.00
N LEU A 165 -5.21 1.10 -9.05
CA LEU A 165 -5.73 1.51 -10.36
C LEU A 165 -6.71 0.46 -10.90
N LEU A 166 -6.28 -0.80 -10.94
CA LEU A 166 -7.09 -1.90 -11.47
C LEU A 166 -8.28 -2.26 -10.57
N TYR A 167 -8.21 -1.99 -9.27
CA TYR A 167 -9.32 -2.23 -8.35
C TYR A 167 -10.58 -1.43 -8.73
N ASN A 168 -10.40 -0.23 -9.30
CA ASN A 168 -11.49 0.66 -9.69
C ASN A 168 -12.16 0.25 -11.02
N VAL A 169 -11.53 -0.62 -11.81
CA VAL A 169 -12.11 -1.13 -13.07
C VAL A 169 -13.32 -2.03 -12.74
N PRO A 170 -14.46 -1.91 -13.47
CA PRO A 170 -15.63 -2.73 -13.22
C PRO A 170 -15.35 -4.23 -13.42
N ASP A 171 -16.04 -5.05 -12.63
CA ASP A 171 -15.79 -6.49 -12.56
C ASP A 171 -15.93 -7.21 -13.91
N ASP A 172 -16.92 -6.80 -14.73
CA ASP A 172 -17.20 -7.40 -16.04
C ASP A 172 -15.99 -7.39 -16.98
N TYR A 173 -15.12 -6.37 -16.89
CA TYR A 173 -13.91 -6.27 -17.71
C TYR A 173 -12.90 -7.38 -17.41
N PHE A 174 -12.93 -7.99 -16.21
CA PHE A 174 -12.01 -9.07 -15.84
C PHE A 174 -12.47 -10.44 -16.33
N THR A 175 -13.74 -10.58 -16.72
CA THR A 175 -14.34 -11.87 -17.11
C THR A 175 -14.10 -12.23 -18.58
N GLU A 176 -13.68 -11.27 -19.42
CA GLU A 176 -13.37 -11.54 -20.84
C GLU A 176 -12.25 -12.57 -20.96
N THR A 177 -12.52 -13.73 -21.57
CA THR A 177 -11.58 -14.86 -21.64
C THR A 177 -10.39 -14.64 -22.57
N ASP A 178 -10.54 -13.84 -23.61
CA ASP A 178 -9.47 -13.47 -24.53
C ASP A 178 -8.57 -12.39 -23.90
N LEU A 179 -7.35 -12.77 -23.55
CA LEU A 179 -6.42 -11.88 -22.83
C LEU A 179 -6.07 -10.59 -23.60
N PRO A 180 -5.82 -10.62 -24.93
CA PRO A 180 -5.69 -9.41 -25.74
C PRO A 180 -6.87 -8.44 -25.60
N THR A 181 -8.09 -8.95 -25.79
CA THR A 181 -9.32 -8.16 -25.69
C THR A 181 -9.48 -7.60 -24.28
N ARG A 182 -9.30 -8.45 -23.25
CA ARG A 182 -9.32 -8.02 -21.85
C ARG A 182 -8.33 -6.88 -21.55
N TYR A 183 -7.10 -7.00 -22.05
CA TYR A 183 -6.08 -5.98 -21.83
C TYR A 183 -6.51 -4.64 -22.43
N LEU A 184 -6.93 -4.65 -23.70
CA LEU A 184 -7.36 -3.47 -24.43
C LEU A 184 -8.61 -2.83 -23.81
N ASP A 185 -9.64 -3.61 -23.52
CA ASP A 185 -10.88 -3.10 -22.94
C ASP A 185 -10.62 -2.42 -21.57
N ILE A 186 -9.69 -2.96 -20.77
CA ILE A 186 -9.29 -2.35 -19.50
C ILE A 186 -8.51 -1.05 -19.73
N VAL A 187 -7.58 -1.02 -20.69
CA VAL A 187 -6.81 0.20 -21.01
C VAL A 187 -7.73 1.29 -21.56
N ASP A 188 -8.62 0.96 -22.49
CA ASP A 188 -9.61 1.88 -23.07
C ASP A 188 -10.53 2.45 -21.97
N TRP A 189 -11.00 1.59 -21.04
CA TRP A 189 -11.80 2.05 -19.91
C TRP A 189 -11.03 3.00 -18.99
N LEU A 190 -9.75 2.71 -18.73
CA LEU A 190 -8.89 3.55 -17.89
C LEU A 190 -8.58 4.90 -18.55
N ASP A 191 -8.38 4.94 -19.87
CA ASP A 191 -8.13 6.17 -20.63
C ASP A 191 -9.33 7.13 -20.58
N ASP A 192 -10.54 6.58 -20.62
CA ASP A 192 -11.79 7.36 -20.50
C ASP A 192 -12.14 7.75 -19.05
N ALA A 193 -11.49 7.15 -18.04
CA ALA A 193 -11.86 7.31 -16.64
C ALA A 193 -11.25 8.55 -15.97
N ASP A 194 -11.97 9.13 -15.01
CA ASP A 194 -11.43 10.16 -14.12
C ASP A 194 -10.68 9.52 -12.95
N VAL A 195 -9.37 9.29 -13.12
CA VAL A 195 -8.50 8.68 -12.10
C VAL A 195 -8.39 9.50 -10.80
N SER A 196 -8.77 10.78 -10.80
CA SER A 196 -8.82 11.59 -9.58
C SER A 196 -9.93 11.15 -8.62
N SER A 197 -10.93 10.43 -9.14
CA SER A 197 -12.05 9.89 -8.37
C SER A 197 -11.76 8.51 -7.76
N PHE A 198 -10.63 7.88 -8.13
CA PHE A 198 -10.32 6.52 -7.73
C PHE A 198 -9.92 6.43 -6.25
N SER A 199 -10.25 5.30 -5.64
CA SER A 199 -9.77 4.94 -4.30
C SER A 199 -8.65 3.92 -4.36
N GLU A 200 -7.79 3.89 -3.35
CA GLU A 200 -6.93 2.73 -3.13
C GLU A 200 -7.78 1.45 -2.99
N GLN A 201 -7.18 0.30 -3.28
CA GLN A 201 -7.84 -0.99 -3.05
C GLN A 201 -8.17 -1.22 -1.57
N SER A 202 -7.50 -0.52 -0.64
CA SER A 202 -7.87 -0.50 0.78
C SER A 202 -9.25 0.12 1.04
N GLY A 203 -9.71 1.01 0.16
CA GLY A 203 -10.90 1.85 0.35
C GLY A 203 -10.71 2.98 1.37
N MET A 204 -9.50 3.14 1.94
CA MET A 204 -9.26 4.05 3.06
C MET A 204 -8.81 5.45 2.62
N TYR A 205 -8.22 5.55 1.42
CA TYR A 205 -7.75 6.80 0.85
C TYR A 205 -8.07 6.88 -0.65
N SER A 206 -8.08 8.11 -1.18
CA SER A 206 -8.00 8.36 -2.62
C SER A 206 -6.71 7.76 -3.17
N LEU A 207 -6.77 7.22 -4.39
CA LEU A 207 -5.63 6.60 -5.05
C LEU A 207 -4.57 7.64 -5.42
N CYS A 208 -5.02 8.81 -5.89
CA CYS A 208 -4.17 9.91 -6.31
C CYS A 208 -4.31 11.09 -5.34
N VAL A 209 -3.18 11.62 -4.85
CA VAL A 209 -3.13 12.78 -3.95
C VAL A 209 -1.97 13.69 -4.37
N ASP A 210 -2.29 14.73 -5.14
CA ASP A 210 -1.29 15.66 -5.64
C ASP A 210 -0.63 16.48 -4.51
N GLY A 211 0.69 16.60 -4.56
CA GLY A 211 1.48 17.38 -3.60
C GLY A 211 1.95 16.61 -2.36
N ASP A 212 1.52 15.36 -2.18
CA ASP A 212 2.08 14.45 -1.17
C ASP A 212 3.19 13.59 -1.80
N PRO A 213 4.46 13.73 -1.36
CA PRO A 213 5.60 13.03 -1.95
C PRO A 213 5.58 11.50 -1.70
N ASP A 214 4.75 11.00 -0.80
CA ASP A 214 4.60 9.57 -0.55
C ASP A 214 3.37 8.98 -1.27
N ARG A 215 2.59 9.79 -2.00
CA ARG A 215 1.37 9.38 -2.71
C ARG A 215 1.53 9.44 -4.22
N TRP A 216 0.70 8.67 -4.93
CA TRP A 216 0.63 8.70 -6.38
C TRP A 216 -0.06 9.98 -6.85
N THR A 217 0.36 10.52 -8.00
CA THR A 217 -0.27 11.71 -8.59
C THR A 217 -1.20 11.32 -9.73
N VAL A 218 -2.12 12.22 -10.09
CA VAL A 218 -2.96 12.03 -11.29
C VAL A 218 -2.09 11.97 -12.55
N GLU A 219 -1.00 12.73 -12.59
CA GLU A 219 -0.03 12.73 -13.70
C GLU A 219 0.64 11.36 -13.84
N ASP A 220 1.15 10.79 -12.74
CA ASP A 220 1.79 9.47 -12.76
C ASP A 220 0.80 8.36 -13.13
N ALA A 221 -0.45 8.46 -12.69
CA ALA A 221 -1.50 7.53 -13.04
C ALA A 221 -1.79 7.53 -14.55
N ASN A 222 -1.99 8.71 -15.13
CA ASN A 222 -2.23 8.87 -16.57
C ASN A 222 -1.00 8.45 -17.39
N ALA A 223 0.21 8.82 -16.99
CA ALA A 223 1.44 8.37 -17.66
C ALA A 223 1.57 6.84 -17.66
N THR A 224 1.11 6.18 -16.59
CA THR A 224 1.09 4.72 -16.52
C THR A 224 0.06 4.09 -17.47
N ILE A 225 -1.11 4.71 -17.63
CA ILE A 225 -2.14 4.28 -18.57
C ILE A 225 -1.66 4.46 -20.02
N GLU A 226 -1.11 5.63 -20.34
CA GLU A 226 -0.50 5.92 -21.65
C GLU A 226 0.60 4.91 -22.00
N ALA A 227 1.44 4.56 -21.01
CA ALA A 227 2.48 3.55 -21.20
C ALA A 227 1.93 2.15 -21.51
N PHE A 228 0.75 1.78 -20.99
CA PHE A 228 0.11 0.51 -21.33
C PHE A 228 -0.35 0.48 -22.79
N GLN A 229 -0.86 1.59 -23.30
CA GLN A 229 -1.22 1.75 -24.70
C GLN A 229 0.02 1.69 -25.60
N GLU A 230 1.09 2.42 -25.24
CA GLU A 230 2.32 2.46 -26.04
C GLU A 230 3.03 1.10 -26.11
N VAL A 231 3.02 0.33 -25.01
CA VAL A 231 3.54 -1.04 -25.01
C VAL A 231 2.76 -1.93 -25.97
N TRP A 232 1.43 -1.78 -26.05
CA TRP A 232 0.58 -2.55 -26.96
C TRP A 232 0.82 -2.19 -28.43
N ASP A 233 0.88 -0.90 -28.75
CA ASP A 233 1.04 -0.44 -30.12
C ASP A 233 2.42 -0.76 -30.71
N SER A 234 3.41 -0.91 -29.83
CA SER A 234 4.82 -1.10 -30.22
C SER A 234 5.26 -2.57 -30.33
N TYR A 235 4.53 -3.53 -29.75
CA TYR A 235 4.99 -4.93 -29.59
C TYR A 235 3.90 -5.99 -29.70
#